data_AF-A0A9X8D2H9-F1
#
_entry.id   AF-A0A9X8D2H9-F1
#
_cell.length_a   1.000
_cell.length_b   1.000
_cell.length_c   1.000
_cell.angle_alpha   90.00
_cell.angle_beta   90.00
_cell.angle_gamma   90.00
#
_symmetry.space_group_name_H-M   'P 1'
#
loop_
_entity.id
_entity.type
_entity.pdbx_description
1 polymer ?
#
loop_
_entity_poly.entity_id
_entity_poly.type
_entity_poly.pdbx_seq_one_letter_code
_entity_poly.pdbx_strand_id
1 'polypeptide(L)' 'MTPETLEVNARSYRWMARPIVVVCVDGCEPAYLDAAIAAGVAPYIARMRKDGADLLADCVVPS' A
#
# COMPACT_ATOMS: atom_id res chain seq x y z
N MET A 1 0.39 19.76 -20.91
CA MET A 1 1.05 18.46 -21.19
C MET A 1 1.32 17.80 -19.86
N THR A 2 1.11 16.49 -19.79
CA THR A 2 1.37 15.71 -18.59
C THR A 2 2.88 15.48 -18.48
N PRO A 3 3.54 15.81 -17.36
CA PRO A 3 4.99 15.68 -17.25
C PRO A 3 5.39 14.20 -17.26
N GLU A 4 6.59 13.85 -17.74
CA GLU A 4 7.10 12.47 -17.71
C GLU A 4 7.50 12.04 -16.28
N THR A 5 7.94 13.00 -15.47
CA THR A 5 8.35 12.83 -14.07
C THR A 5 7.89 13.99 -13.19
N LEU A 6 7.79 13.74 -11.89
CA LEU A 6 7.44 14.69 -10.84
C LEU A 6 8.52 14.66 -9.75
N GLU A 7 9.06 15.82 -9.37
CA GLU A 7 9.96 15.94 -8.22
C GLU A 7 9.19 16.40 -6.98
N VAL A 8 9.31 15.64 -5.88
CA VAL A 8 8.74 16.00 -4.56
C VAL A 8 9.75 15.64 -3.48
N ASN A 9 10.09 16.59 -2.59
CA ASN A 9 11.03 16.38 -1.49
C ASN A 9 12.36 15.74 -1.94
N ALA A 10 12.94 16.23 -3.05
CA ALA A 10 14.16 15.71 -3.68
C ALA A 10 14.08 14.23 -4.12
N ARG A 11 12.88 13.73 -4.40
CA ARG A 11 12.64 12.40 -4.98
C ARG A 11 11.92 12.53 -6.32
N SER A 12 12.41 11.79 -7.30
CA SER A 12 11.81 11.68 -8.63
C SER A 12 10.76 10.57 -8.67
N TYR A 13 9.58 10.90 -9.16
CA TYR A 13 8.46 9.97 -9.38
C TYR A 13 8.11 9.96 -10.87
N ARG A 14 8.09 8.79 -11.50
CA ARG A 14 7.59 8.66 -12.87
C ARG A 14 6.09 8.96 -12.91
N TRP A 15 5.65 9.70 -13.92
CA TRP A 15 4.24 9.96 -14.09
C TRP A 15 3.44 8.67 -14.32
N MET A 16 2.24 8.61 -13.76
CA MET A 16 1.42 7.42 -13.78
C MET A 16 0.72 7.22 -15.14
N ALA A 17 0.82 6.01 -15.70
CA ALA A 17 0.12 5.63 -16.93
C ALA A 17 -1.36 5.29 -16.69
N ARG A 18 -1.74 5.05 -15.43
CA ARG A 18 -3.10 4.75 -14.95
C ARG A 18 -3.29 5.39 -13.57
N PRO A 19 -4.52 5.65 -13.11
CA PRO A 19 -4.74 6.17 -11.76
C PRO A 19 -4.10 5.29 -10.69
N ILE A 20 -3.47 5.91 -9.69
CA ILE A 20 -2.82 5.26 -8.55
C ILE A 20 -3.49 5.75 -7.27
N VAL A 21 -3.78 4.84 -6.35
CA VAL A 21 -4.32 5.15 -5.02
C VAL A 21 -3.39 4.55 -3.97
N VAL A 22 -3.12 5.32 -2.92
CA VAL A 22 -2.40 4.87 -1.72
C VAL A 22 -3.36 5.02 -0.55
N VAL A 23 -3.53 3.97 0.25
CA VAL A 23 -4.44 3.95 1.39
C VAL A 23 -3.63 3.77 2.66
N CYS A 24 -3.73 4.72 3.58
CA CYS A 24 -3.28 4.55 4.96
C CYS A 24 -4.48 4.05 5.77
N VAL A 25 -4.37 2.85 6.35
CA VAL A 25 -5.35 2.35 7.30
C VAL A 25 -4.77 2.60 8.68
N ASP A 26 -5.33 3.57 9.38
CA ASP A 26 -4.84 4.01 10.69
C ASP A 26 -4.84 2.85 11.71
N GLY A 27 -3.77 2.74 12.49
CA GLY A 27 -3.59 1.69 13.50
C GLY A 27 -3.67 0.25 12.97
N CYS A 28 -3.46 0.02 11.66
CA CYS A 28 -3.61 -1.30 11.05
C CYS A 28 -2.39 -2.20 11.29
N GLU A 29 -2.29 -2.73 12.51
CA GLU A 29 -1.37 -3.81 12.83
C GLU A 29 -1.54 -4.97 11.82
N PRO A 30 -0.46 -5.50 11.21
CA PRO A 30 -0.54 -6.59 10.24
C PRO A 30 -1.40 -7.79 10.66
N ALA A 31 -1.38 -8.13 11.95
CA ALA A 31 -2.16 -9.23 12.52
C ALA A 31 -3.69 -9.07 12.32
N TYR A 32 -4.20 -7.84 12.19
CA TYR A 32 -5.61 -7.63 11.89
C TYR A 32 -5.99 -8.14 10.49
N LEU A 33 -5.11 -7.96 9.50
CA LEU A 33 -5.32 -8.47 8.15
C LEU A 33 -5.21 -9.99 8.12
N ASP A 34 -4.25 -10.57 8.85
CA ASP A 34 -4.11 -12.02 8.98
C ASP A 34 -5.39 -12.66 9.54
N ALA A 35 -5.90 -12.11 10.65
CA ALA A 35 -7.12 -12.61 11.29
C ALA A 35 -8.34 -12.51 10.36
N ALA A 36 -8.50 -11.40 9.63
CA ALA A 36 -9.62 -11.21 8.70
C ALA A 36 -9.55 -12.16 7.50
N ILE A 37 -8.35 -12.46 6.99
CA ILE A 37 -8.13 -13.45 5.93
C ILE A 37 -8.45 -14.85 6.44
N ALA A 38 -7.94 -15.22 7.63
CA ALA A 38 -8.18 -16.53 8.24
C ALA A 38 -9.67 -16.77 8.54
N ALA A 39 -10.40 -15.73 8.95
CA ALA A 39 -11.84 -15.78 9.15
C ALA A 39 -12.65 -15.81 7.84
N GLY A 40 -12.01 -15.68 6.67
CA GLY A 40 -12.67 -15.72 5.36
C GLY A 40 -13.45 -14.45 5.01
N VAL A 41 -13.30 -13.37 5.77
CA VAL A 41 -14.06 -12.11 5.58
C VAL A 41 -13.32 -11.05 4.76
N ALA A 42 -12.05 -11.28 4.41
CA ALA A 42 -11.24 -10.40 3.59
C ALA A 42 -10.71 -11.06 2.29
N PRO A 43 -11.59 -11.59 1.40
CA PRO A 43 -11.16 -12.36 0.22
C PRO A 43 -10.35 -11.54 -0.80
N TYR A 44 -10.65 -10.25 -0.92
CA TYR A 44 -9.90 -9.36 -1.83
C TYR A 44 -8.46 -9.12 -1.34
N ILE A 45 -8.26 -8.89 -0.04
CA ILE A 45 -6.94 -8.71 0.56
C ILE A 45 -6.14 -10.02 0.48
N ALA A 46 -6.78 -11.17 0.73
CA ALA A 46 -6.14 -12.48 0.57
C ALA A 46 -5.57 -12.67 -0.85
N ARG A 47 -6.37 -12.34 -1.88
CA ARG A 47 -5.91 -12.37 -3.28
C ARG A 47 -4.79 -11.37 -3.54
N MET A 48 -4.92 -10.13 -3.05
CA MET A 48 -3.91 -9.09 -3.24
C MET A 48 -2.55 -9.47 -2.66
N ARG A 49 -2.51 -10.08 -1.47
CA ARG A 49 -1.26 -10.56 -0.86
C ARG A 49 -0.63 -11.72 -1.64
N LYS A 50 -1.46 -12.61 -2.19
CA LYS A 50 -0.99 -13.76 -2.98
C LYS A 50 -0.46 -13.37 -4.37
N ASP A 51 -1.20 -12.54 -5.09
CA ASP A 51 -0.94 -12.23 -6.51
C ASP A 51 -0.17 -10.91 -6.70
N GLY A 52 -0.09 -10.08 -5.65
CA GLY A 52 0.58 -8.78 -5.65
C GLY A 52 1.92 -8.81 -4.92
N ALA A 53 2.18 -7.77 -4.13
CA ALA A 53 3.34 -7.67 -3.26
C ALA A 53 2.88 -7.52 -1.81
N ASP A 54 3.47 -8.30 -0.92
CA ASP A 54 3.18 -8.33 0.51
C ASP A 54 4.48 -8.14 1.29
N LEU A 55 4.62 -6.98 1.93
CA LEU A 55 5.87 -6.51 2.52
C LEU A 55 5.58 -5.80 3.84
N LEU A 56 6.48 -5.96 4.81
CA LEU A 56 6.48 -5.16 6.04
C LEU A 56 7.39 -3.94 5.85
N ALA A 57 7.00 -2.82 6.46
CA ALA A 57 7.76 -1.57 6.45
C ALA A 57 7.72 -0.94 7.84
N ASP A 58 8.80 -0.25 8.20
CA ASP A 58 8.89 0.49 9.45
C ASP A 58 8.22 1.86 9.30
N CYS A 59 7.44 2.26 10.31
CA CYS A 59 6.91 3.60 10.40
C CYS A 59 7.95 4.57 10.99
N VAL A 60 7.66 5.87 10.93
CA VAL A 60 8.44 6.90 11.62
C VAL A 60 8.08 6.90 13.11
N VAL A 61 9.02 7.33 13.97
CA VAL A 61 8.77 7.58 15.40
C VAL A 61 8.62 9.09 15.66
N PRO A 62 7.65 9.55 16.49
CA PRO A 62 6.64 8.76 17.18
C PRO A 62 5.63 8.17 16.20
N SER A 63 5.28 6.90 16.43
CA SER A 63 4.31 6.15 15.64
C SER A 63 2.90 6.64 15.87
#